data_AF-A0A1S1Q7N7-F1
#
_entry.id   AF-A0A1S1Q7N7-F1
#
_cell.length_a   1.000
_cell.length_b   1.000
_cell.length_c   1.000
_cell.angle_alpha   90.00
_cell.angle_beta   90.00
_cell.angle_gamma   90.00
#
_symmetry.space_group_name_H-M   'P 1'
#
loop_
_entity.id
_entity.type
_entity.pdbx_description
1 polymer ?
#
loop_
_entity_poly.entity_id
_entity_poly.type
_entity_poly.pdbx_seq_one_letter_code
_entity_poly.pdbx_strand_id
1 'polypeptide(L)'
;MADAPDLTNLVDLAGARLGGSVVAVNDEFFAFAERMLLPEPPIVRPGVFTERGQWTDGWETRRRRVLPGADWAVVRLGVPGIVHAITVDTTHFTGNAPEAVEIQGATVGGYPAPEELLDESVQWVTLVPRTPVNADSVNVLPVEGSGRFRITHLRLTIYPDGGVARLRAHGEVVPDPRLLDRVTSDLAATYLGGVVVAASDMHYGDRHNLNASGEARVMGEGWETRRRRTPGYDWAVIRLATTGRIVRAEVDTRHFRGNAPRAVALWAANAPELSSSDDVSVITDWRPMLPPTRTQPNTRHLFDLDTPIEATHVRVDAIPDGGLARLRLLGAPTERGRESLAMRWLDALSPAAAKEELLACCGSEDWADAVVARRPFGTLDELLAVAEQEWWRLTESAWLEAFTAHPRIGERPAVASAPPTSARATVVGLDAPRREQAAMDSAAAEVRAAMAEGNAAYEERFGYIFLIRAAGRSAEEMLSLLRERLENDPARELRVAAGQQAEITAMRLHRLITGS
;
A
#
# COMPACT_ATOMS: atom_id res chain seq x y z
N MET A 1 31.05 -13.77 -4.79
CA MET A 1 29.83 -13.52 -4.02
C MET A 1 29.58 -12.03 -4.13
N ALA A 2 28.66 -11.63 -5.01
CA ALA A 2 28.14 -10.26 -4.98
C ALA A 2 27.63 -9.98 -3.56
N ASP A 3 27.80 -8.76 -3.07
CA ASP A 3 27.27 -8.36 -1.76
C ASP A 3 25.80 -8.78 -1.68
N ALA A 4 25.50 -9.72 -0.79
CA ALA A 4 24.13 -10.17 -0.58
C ALA A 4 23.30 -8.94 -0.17
N PRO A 5 22.08 -8.77 -0.70
CA PRO A 5 21.24 -7.62 -0.35
C PRO A 5 21.04 -7.58 1.16
N ASP A 6 21.15 -6.39 1.75
CA ASP A 6 20.85 -6.20 3.16
C ASP A 6 19.34 -6.34 3.38
N LEU A 7 18.95 -7.41 4.07
CA LEU A 7 17.55 -7.74 4.35
C LEU A 7 17.08 -7.25 5.72
N THR A 8 17.96 -6.62 6.51
CA THR A 8 17.78 -6.43 7.97
C THR A 8 16.51 -5.64 8.33
N ASN A 9 16.12 -4.66 7.51
CA ASN A 9 14.91 -3.84 7.72
C ASN A 9 13.82 -4.06 6.68
N LEU A 10 13.94 -5.11 5.87
CA LEU A 10 12.93 -5.47 4.89
C LEU A 10 11.88 -6.40 5.51
N VAL A 11 10.63 -6.20 5.09
CA VAL A 11 9.49 -6.99 5.53
C VAL A 11 9.26 -8.12 4.55
N ASP A 12 8.97 -9.33 5.04
CA ASP A 12 8.44 -10.40 4.19
C ASP A 12 6.98 -10.12 3.81
N LEU A 13 6.79 -9.47 2.67
CA LEU A 13 5.48 -9.06 2.15
C LEU A 13 4.57 -10.26 1.84
N ALA A 14 5.13 -11.44 1.58
CA ALA A 14 4.39 -12.65 1.25
C ALA A 14 3.99 -13.47 2.48
N GLY A 15 4.52 -13.14 3.66
CA GLY A 15 4.38 -13.95 4.86
C GLY A 15 2.93 -14.11 5.33
N ALA A 16 2.57 -15.32 5.75
CA ALA A 16 1.22 -15.63 6.24
C ALA A 16 0.81 -14.79 7.46
N ARG A 17 1.79 -14.34 8.29
CA ARG A 17 1.53 -13.44 9.43
C ARG A 17 0.97 -12.07 9.02
N LEU A 18 1.24 -11.64 7.80
CA LEU A 18 0.71 -10.41 7.22
C LEU A 18 -0.53 -10.66 6.37
N GLY A 19 -1.03 -11.91 6.31
CA GLY A 19 -2.19 -12.28 5.51
C GLY A 19 -1.87 -12.75 4.09
N GLY A 20 -0.59 -13.03 3.79
CA GLY A 20 -0.19 -13.61 2.51
C GLY A 20 -0.85 -14.96 2.28
N SER A 21 -1.28 -15.21 1.05
CA SER A 21 -2.05 -16.41 0.69
C SER A 21 -1.71 -16.85 -0.72
N VAL A 22 -1.66 -18.16 -0.93
CA VAL A 22 -1.76 -18.73 -2.28
C VAL A 22 -3.21 -18.55 -2.75
N VAL A 23 -3.39 -18.08 -3.97
CA VAL A 23 -4.72 -17.82 -4.57
C VAL A 23 -5.01 -18.75 -5.74
N ALA A 24 -3.97 -19.25 -6.41
CA ALA A 24 -4.08 -20.24 -7.47
C ALA A 24 -2.79 -21.06 -7.54
N VAL A 25 -2.90 -22.34 -7.85
CA VAL A 25 -1.77 -23.24 -8.05
C VAL A 25 -2.18 -24.31 -9.06
N ASN A 26 -1.26 -24.73 -9.92
CA ASN A 26 -1.58 -25.74 -10.94
C ASN A 26 -1.41 -27.19 -10.46
N ASP A 27 -0.48 -27.45 -9.53
CA ASP A 27 -0.24 -28.74 -8.89
C ASP A 27 0.27 -28.53 -7.46
N GLU A 28 -0.25 -29.29 -6.52
CA GLU A 28 0.19 -29.33 -5.11
C GLU A 28 0.00 -30.73 -4.53
N PHE A 29 0.30 -31.74 -5.35
CA PHE A 29 -0.02 -33.12 -5.02
C PHE A 29 0.70 -33.59 -3.76
N PHE A 30 2.01 -33.45 -3.65
CA PHE A 30 2.74 -33.99 -2.49
C PHE A 30 2.62 -33.09 -1.25
N ALA A 31 2.61 -31.77 -1.43
CA ALA A 31 2.43 -30.83 -0.33
C ALA A 31 1.82 -29.49 -0.79
N PHE A 32 0.97 -28.93 0.07
CA PHE A 32 0.21 -27.69 -0.17
C PHE A 32 1.11 -26.46 -0.33
N ALA A 33 0.78 -25.63 -1.31
CA ALA A 33 1.58 -24.45 -1.65
C ALA A 33 1.62 -23.41 -0.51
N GLU A 34 0.59 -23.33 0.32
CA GLU A 34 0.50 -22.40 1.45
C GLU A 34 1.65 -22.55 2.46
N ARG A 35 2.27 -23.73 2.54
CA ARG A 35 3.41 -23.96 3.45
C ARG A 35 4.61 -23.07 3.13
N MET A 36 4.76 -22.62 1.88
CA MET A 36 5.82 -21.69 1.50
C MET A 36 5.76 -20.38 2.28
N LEU A 37 4.57 -19.97 2.72
CA LEU A 37 4.33 -18.66 3.34
C LEU A 37 4.41 -18.71 4.88
N LEU A 38 4.64 -19.89 5.46
CA LEU A 38 4.76 -20.05 6.91
C LEU A 38 6.00 -19.31 7.44
N PRO A 39 5.91 -18.60 8.57
CA PRO A 39 7.02 -17.80 9.11
C PRO A 39 8.13 -18.67 9.71
N GLU A 40 7.81 -19.88 10.20
CA GLU A 40 8.77 -20.77 10.84
C GLU A 40 9.74 -21.38 9.81
N PRO A 41 11.02 -21.62 10.18
CA PRO A 41 11.94 -22.39 9.33
C PRO A 41 11.36 -23.78 8.98
N PRO A 42 11.66 -24.30 7.77
CA PRO A 42 11.14 -25.60 7.36
C PRO A 42 11.73 -26.74 8.19
N ILE A 43 10.88 -27.69 8.58
CA ILE A 43 11.27 -28.87 9.35
C ILE A 43 11.17 -30.17 8.54
N VAL A 44 11.98 -31.16 8.92
CA VAL A 44 11.87 -32.53 8.41
C VAL A 44 11.25 -33.44 9.46
N ARG A 45 10.40 -34.39 9.02
CA ARG A 45 9.85 -35.46 9.87
C ARG A 45 10.17 -36.82 9.27
N PRO A 46 11.36 -37.38 9.56
CA PRO A 46 11.78 -38.66 8.99
C PRO A 46 10.78 -39.78 9.31
N GLY A 47 10.42 -40.57 8.29
CA GLY A 47 9.51 -41.72 8.43
C GLY A 47 8.01 -41.37 8.52
N VAL A 48 7.64 -40.08 8.44
CA VAL A 48 6.23 -39.67 8.41
C VAL A 48 5.75 -39.60 6.96
N PHE A 49 4.72 -40.38 6.64
CA PHE A 49 4.08 -40.42 5.32
C PHE A 49 2.61 -40.01 5.42
N THR A 50 2.14 -39.37 4.36
CA THR A 50 0.73 -39.09 4.08
C THR A 50 0.23 -40.04 2.99
N GLU A 51 -1.06 -40.01 2.68
CA GLU A 51 -1.62 -40.76 1.55
C GLU A 51 -1.01 -40.38 0.20
N ARG A 52 -0.36 -39.20 0.11
CA ARG A 52 0.21 -38.68 -1.12
C ARG A 52 1.73 -38.87 -1.24
N GLY A 53 2.42 -39.26 -0.16
CA GLY A 53 3.88 -39.41 -0.16
C GLY A 53 4.50 -39.08 1.20
N GLN A 54 5.82 -38.89 1.25
CA GLN A 54 6.49 -38.42 2.47
C GLN A 54 5.91 -37.05 2.87
N TRP A 55 5.75 -36.80 4.17
CA TRP A 55 5.33 -35.49 4.62
C TRP A 55 6.45 -34.46 4.39
N THR A 56 6.12 -33.38 3.70
CA THR A 56 7.07 -32.34 3.28
C THR A 56 6.65 -30.96 3.82
N ASP A 57 7.53 -30.25 4.52
CA ASP A 57 7.27 -28.88 5.00
C ASP A 57 7.57 -27.83 3.93
N GLY A 58 6.76 -27.81 2.88
CA GLY A 58 6.88 -26.91 1.74
C GLY A 58 5.78 -27.16 0.71
N TRP A 59 5.89 -26.53 -0.45
CA TRP A 59 5.14 -26.89 -1.65
C TRP A 59 5.88 -27.99 -2.40
N GLU A 60 5.19 -29.01 -2.90
CA GLU A 60 5.79 -30.05 -3.73
C GLU A 60 4.81 -30.59 -4.77
N THR A 61 5.22 -30.58 -6.04
CA THR A 61 4.42 -30.94 -7.21
C THR A 61 4.71 -32.35 -7.72
N ARG A 62 3.81 -32.92 -8.53
CA ARG A 62 4.09 -34.20 -9.19
C ARG A 62 5.27 -34.09 -10.14
N ARG A 63 6.07 -35.17 -10.21
CA ARG A 63 7.10 -35.32 -11.25
C ARG A 63 6.49 -35.16 -12.64
N ARG A 64 7.02 -34.23 -13.42
CA ARG A 64 6.57 -33.97 -14.77
C ARG A 64 7.06 -35.06 -15.71
N ARG A 65 6.15 -35.57 -16.55
CA ARG A 65 6.43 -36.65 -17.52
C ARG A 65 6.56 -36.16 -18.96
N VAL A 66 6.13 -34.93 -19.23
CA VAL A 66 6.16 -34.29 -20.55
C VAL A 66 6.95 -32.99 -20.43
N LEU A 67 8.08 -32.91 -21.14
CA LEU A 67 8.98 -31.76 -21.16
C LEU A 67 8.99 -31.11 -22.55
N PRO A 68 9.14 -29.78 -22.67
CA PRO A 68 9.31 -28.81 -21.58
C PRO A 68 7.99 -28.52 -20.84
N GLY A 69 8.10 -28.08 -19.58
CA GLY A 69 6.96 -27.62 -18.78
C GLY A 69 7.43 -27.00 -17.47
N ALA A 70 6.48 -26.46 -16.71
CA ALA A 70 6.71 -25.79 -15.44
C ALA A 70 5.47 -25.89 -14.56
N ASP A 71 5.67 -25.82 -13.24
CA ASP A 71 4.59 -25.64 -12.27
C ASP A 71 4.61 -24.22 -11.72
N TRP A 72 3.46 -23.73 -11.28
CA TRP A 72 3.32 -22.36 -10.83
C TRP A 72 2.34 -22.22 -9.67
N ALA A 73 2.60 -21.21 -8.84
CA ALA A 73 1.73 -20.75 -7.78
C ALA A 73 1.61 -19.22 -7.85
N VAL A 74 0.39 -18.72 -7.73
CA VAL A 74 0.09 -17.29 -7.59
C VAL A 74 -0.15 -17.01 -6.11
N VAL A 75 0.58 -16.03 -5.58
CA VAL A 75 0.56 -15.60 -4.18
C VAL A 75 0.06 -14.16 -4.12
N ARG A 76 -1.01 -13.91 -3.36
CA ARG A 76 -1.35 -12.55 -2.94
C ARG A 76 -0.44 -12.18 -1.77
N LEU A 77 0.28 -11.07 -1.89
CA LEU A 77 1.07 -10.52 -0.80
C LEU A 77 0.14 -10.16 0.36
N GLY A 78 0.58 -10.41 1.60
CA GLY A 78 -0.18 -10.01 2.78
C GLY A 78 -0.30 -8.50 2.89
N VAL A 79 0.78 -7.81 2.51
CA VAL A 79 0.84 -6.35 2.45
C VAL A 79 1.49 -5.93 1.13
N PRO A 80 0.86 -5.04 0.35
CA PRO A 80 1.46 -4.53 -0.88
C PRO A 80 2.68 -3.66 -0.61
N GLY A 81 3.66 -3.72 -1.51
CA GLY A 81 4.93 -3.04 -1.30
C GLY A 81 5.89 -3.15 -2.46
N ILE A 82 7.03 -2.49 -2.34
CA ILE A 82 8.13 -2.58 -3.30
C ILE A 82 9.01 -3.76 -2.90
N VAL A 83 9.21 -4.70 -3.81
CA VAL A 83 10.03 -5.90 -3.57
C VAL A 83 11.48 -5.61 -3.94
N HIS A 84 12.41 -5.85 -3.01
CA HIS A 84 13.85 -5.63 -3.21
C HIS A 84 14.63 -6.94 -3.39
N ALA A 85 14.18 -8.02 -2.75
CA ALA A 85 14.78 -9.34 -2.90
C ALA A 85 13.73 -10.45 -2.74
N ILE A 86 13.96 -11.59 -3.39
CA ILE A 86 13.16 -12.79 -3.18
C ILE A 86 14.05 -13.86 -2.55
N THR A 87 13.54 -14.58 -1.55
CA THR A 87 14.17 -15.82 -1.09
C THR A 87 13.33 -17.01 -1.52
N VAL A 88 13.96 -17.95 -2.23
CA VAL A 88 13.43 -19.28 -2.52
C VAL A 88 14.24 -20.28 -1.73
N ASP A 89 13.65 -20.75 -0.63
CA ASP A 89 14.25 -21.74 0.25
C ASP A 89 13.88 -23.15 -0.24
N THR A 90 14.87 -23.96 -0.55
CA THR A 90 14.74 -25.37 -0.97
C THR A 90 15.28 -26.32 0.09
N THR A 91 15.47 -25.86 1.34
CA THR A 91 15.94 -26.69 2.45
C THR A 91 15.09 -27.96 2.59
N HIS A 92 15.76 -29.09 2.81
CA HIS A 92 15.23 -30.47 2.83
C HIS A 92 14.81 -31.06 1.48
N PHE A 93 14.82 -30.29 0.39
CA PHE A 93 14.63 -30.79 -0.97
C PHE A 93 15.98 -31.13 -1.61
N THR A 94 16.59 -32.25 -1.23
CA THR A 94 17.97 -32.60 -1.60
C THR A 94 18.13 -33.19 -3.00
N GLY A 95 17.06 -33.70 -3.60
CA GLY A 95 17.07 -34.29 -4.95
C GLY A 95 15.80 -34.05 -5.76
N ASN A 96 14.86 -33.30 -5.20
CA ASN A 96 13.54 -32.95 -5.76
C ASN A 96 13.29 -31.43 -5.66
N ALA A 97 14.33 -30.63 -5.43
CA ALA A 97 14.25 -29.18 -5.65
C ALA A 97 14.13 -28.89 -7.16
N PRO A 98 13.47 -27.80 -7.55
CA PRO A 98 13.45 -27.39 -8.95
C PRO A 98 14.85 -27.01 -9.43
N GLU A 99 15.11 -27.18 -10.73
CA GLU A 99 16.38 -26.81 -11.34
C GLU A 99 16.53 -25.28 -11.46
N ALA A 100 15.40 -24.60 -11.70
CA ALA A 100 15.35 -23.15 -11.82
C ALA A 100 13.97 -22.62 -11.40
N VAL A 101 13.92 -21.33 -11.08
CA VAL A 101 12.68 -20.61 -10.76
C VAL A 101 12.60 -19.30 -11.52
N GLU A 102 11.39 -18.82 -11.76
CA GLU A 102 11.08 -17.47 -12.26
C GLU A 102 10.05 -16.83 -11.32
N ILE A 103 10.20 -15.54 -11.05
CA ILE A 103 9.27 -14.77 -10.23
C ILE A 103 8.78 -13.58 -11.04
N GLN A 104 7.46 -13.43 -11.10
CA GLN A 104 6.83 -12.25 -11.67
C GLN A 104 5.96 -11.56 -10.62
N GLY A 105 5.78 -10.25 -10.75
CA GLY A 105 4.95 -9.43 -9.88
C GLY A 105 3.85 -8.73 -10.67
N ALA A 106 2.69 -8.52 -10.03
CA ALA A 106 1.59 -7.76 -10.59
C ALA A 106 1.00 -6.78 -9.57
N THR A 107 0.45 -5.68 -10.08
CA THR A 107 -0.35 -4.71 -9.32
C THR A 107 -1.79 -4.82 -9.78
N VAL A 108 -2.65 -5.41 -8.95
CA VAL A 108 -4.06 -5.61 -9.24
C VAL A 108 -4.86 -5.03 -8.08
N GLY A 109 -5.78 -4.12 -8.38
CA GLY A 109 -6.65 -3.48 -7.40
C GLY A 109 -7.75 -4.43 -6.90
N GLY A 110 -8.32 -4.12 -5.74
CA GLY A 110 -9.46 -4.85 -5.19
C GLY A 110 -9.14 -6.27 -4.70
N TYR A 111 -10.09 -7.18 -4.91
CA TYR A 111 -10.06 -8.57 -4.42
C TYR A 111 -10.33 -9.54 -5.59
N PRO A 112 -9.42 -9.62 -6.58
CA PRO A 112 -9.66 -10.41 -7.78
C PRO A 112 -9.79 -11.91 -7.45
N ALA A 113 -10.69 -12.58 -8.16
CA ALA A 113 -10.81 -14.03 -8.16
C ALA A 113 -9.62 -14.69 -8.89
N PRO A 114 -9.36 -15.99 -8.66
CA PRO A 114 -8.28 -16.71 -9.33
C PRO A 114 -8.34 -16.62 -10.87
N GLU A 115 -9.54 -16.71 -11.45
CA GLU A 115 -9.72 -16.65 -12.90
C GLU A 115 -9.33 -15.28 -13.47
N GLU A 116 -9.62 -14.20 -12.75
CA GLU A 116 -9.25 -12.83 -13.15
C GLU A 116 -7.73 -12.63 -13.07
N LEU A 117 -7.05 -13.26 -12.12
CA LEU A 117 -5.58 -13.19 -11.99
C LEU A 117 -4.83 -13.99 -13.05
N LEU A 118 -5.48 -15.01 -13.62
CA LEU A 118 -4.93 -15.88 -14.66
C LEU A 118 -5.24 -15.40 -16.07
N ASP A 119 -6.10 -14.40 -16.21
CA ASP A 119 -6.42 -13.78 -17.49
C ASP A 119 -5.19 -13.11 -18.13
N GLU A 120 -5.11 -13.14 -19.46
CA GLU A 120 -3.99 -12.58 -20.22
C GLU A 120 -3.90 -11.05 -20.11
N SER A 121 -4.96 -10.37 -19.68
CA SER A 121 -4.96 -8.92 -19.44
C SER A 121 -4.13 -8.50 -18.21
N VAL A 122 -3.82 -9.41 -17.30
CA VAL A 122 -3.01 -9.09 -16.12
C VAL A 122 -1.56 -8.88 -16.52
N GLN A 123 -1.06 -7.67 -16.26
CA GLN A 123 0.31 -7.30 -16.57
C GLN A 123 1.29 -7.80 -15.51
N TRP A 124 1.85 -8.98 -15.76
CA TRP A 124 2.93 -9.56 -14.97
C TRP A 124 4.30 -9.01 -15.41
N VAL A 125 5.04 -8.43 -14.48
CA VAL A 125 6.40 -7.95 -14.69
C VAL A 125 7.39 -8.93 -14.09
N THR A 126 8.42 -9.30 -14.84
CA THR A 126 9.50 -10.17 -14.31
C THR A 126 10.26 -9.46 -13.21
N LEU A 127 10.28 -10.05 -12.02
CA LEU A 127 11.08 -9.61 -10.88
C LEU A 127 12.37 -10.42 -10.78
N VAL A 128 12.28 -11.73 -11.02
CA VAL A 128 13.43 -12.62 -11.07
C VAL A 128 13.28 -13.41 -12.37
N PRO A 129 14.17 -13.23 -13.37
CA PRO A 129 14.11 -14.05 -14.57
C PRO A 129 14.35 -15.52 -14.22
N ARG A 130 14.13 -16.42 -15.18
CA ARG A 130 14.41 -17.85 -14.99
C ARG A 130 15.87 -18.07 -14.53
N THR A 131 16.03 -18.39 -13.25
CA THR A 131 17.30 -18.43 -12.53
C THR A 131 17.50 -19.80 -11.90
N PRO A 132 18.66 -20.47 -12.11
CA PRO A 132 18.98 -21.71 -11.43
C PRO A 132 19.00 -21.56 -9.91
N VAL A 133 18.53 -22.58 -9.19
CA VAL A 133 18.56 -22.61 -7.72
C VAL A 133 19.32 -23.83 -7.23
N ASN A 134 19.94 -23.72 -6.07
CA ASN A 134 20.59 -24.85 -5.42
C ASN A 134 19.55 -25.65 -4.65
N ALA A 135 19.70 -26.97 -4.65
CA ALA A 135 18.98 -27.87 -3.76
C ALA A 135 19.44 -27.69 -2.31
N ASP A 136 18.56 -28.00 -1.34
CA ASP A 136 18.84 -27.94 0.09
C ASP A 136 19.51 -26.63 0.53
N SER A 137 18.99 -25.49 0.06
CA SER A 137 19.65 -24.20 0.23
C SER A 137 18.66 -23.03 0.33
N VAL A 138 19.11 -21.98 0.99
CA VAL A 138 18.42 -20.68 1.01
C VAL A 138 18.92 -19.85 -0.17
N ASN A 139 18.13 -19.80 -1.25
CA ASN A 139 18.51 -19.06 -2.46
C ASN A 139 17.96 -17.63 -2.36
N VAL A 140 18.85 -16.66 -2.09
CA VAL A 140 18.51 -15.23 -2.11
C VAL A 140 18.74 -14.70 -3.52
N LEU A 141 17.66 -14.32 -4.20
CA LEU A 141 17.63 -13.91 -5.60
C LEU A 141 17.41 -12.39 -5.67
N PRO A 142 18.29 -11.63 -6.37
CA PRO A 142 18.10 -10.20 -6.57
C PRO A 142 16.89 -9.95 -7.48
N VAL A 143 16.19 -8.85 -7.25
CA VAL A 143 15.11 -8.41 -8.15
C VAL A 143 15.71 -7.58 -9.30
N GLU A 144 15.51 -8.04 -10.53
CA GLU A 144 15.86 -7.34 -11.76
C GLU A 144 14.66 -6.52 -12.26
N GLY A 145 14.83 -5.21 -12.47
CA GLY A 145 13.74 -4.37 -13.02
C GLY A 145 12.54 -4.26 -12.08
N SER A 146 11.85 -3.12 -12.11
CA SER A 146 10.69 -2.83 -11.25
C SER A 146 10.88 -2.82 -9.73
N GLY A 147 12.12 -2.76 -9.22
CA GLY A 147 12.43 -2.45 -7.80
C GLY A 147 11.96 -1.06 -7.30
N ARG A 148 11.02 -0.44 -8.01
CA ARG A 148 10.29 0.79 -7.67
C ARG A 148 8.78 0.61 -7.64
N PHE A 149 8.23 -0.47 -8.23
CA PHE A 149 6.80 -0.62 -8.36
C PHE A 149 6.20 -1.37 -7.18
N ARG A 150 5.03 -0.94 -6.75
CA ARG A 150 4.22 -1.52 -5.70
C ARG A 150 3.55 -2.79 -6.24
N ILE A 151 3.98 -3.93 -5.72
CA ILE A 151 3.46 -5.26 -6.05
C ILE A 151 2.37 -5.65 -5.06
N THR A 152 1.37 -6.38 -5.56
CA THR A 152 0.25 -6.93 -4.78
C THR A 152 0.19 -8.45 -4.86
N HIS A 153 0.66 -9.02 -5.96
CA HIS A 153 0.66 -10.45 -6.24
C HIS A 153 1.99 -10.88 -6.83
N LEU A 154 2.42 -12.10 -6.52
CA LEU A 154 3.55 -12.77 -7.11
C LEU A 154 3.08 -14.00 -7.87
N ARG A 155 3.78 -14.34 -8.95
CA ARG A 155 3.70 -15.64 -9.61
C ARG A 155 5.08 -16.29 -9.51
N LEU A 156 5.16 -17.38 -8.74
CA LEU A 156 6.31 -18.26 -8.69
C LEU A 156 6.12 -19.35 -9.74
N THR A 157 7.09 -19.49 -10.63
CA THR A 157 7.16 -20.60 -11.60
C THR A 157 8.40 -21.42 -11.30
N ILE A 158 8.25 -22.74 -11.15
CA ILE A 158 9.34 -23.69 -10.92
C ILE A 158 9.54 -24.59 -12.15
N TYR A 159 10.79 -24.87 -12.49
CA TYR A 159 11.14 -25.64 -13.69
C TYR A 159 11.93 -26.92 -13.35
N PRO A 160 11.57 -28.07 -13.95
CA PRO A 160 10.29 -28.35 -14.62
C PRO A 160 9.12 -28.63 -13.65
N ASP A 161 9.48 -29.03 -12.42
CA ASP A 161 8.65 -29.40 -11.28
C ASP A 161 9.57 -29.46 -10.04
N GLY A 162 9.03 -29.82 -8.88
CA GLY A 162 9.83 -30.06 -7.67
C GLY A 162 9.18 -29.47 -6.44
N GLY A 163 10.00 -29.09 -5.45
CA GLY A 163 9.48 -28.46 -4.24
C GLY A 163 10.30 -27.32 -3.68
N VAL A 164 9.58 -26.44 -2.99
CA VAL A 164 10.04 -25.19 -2.39
C VAL A 164 9.55 -25.15 -0.95
N ALA A 165 10.49 -25.05 -0.01
CA ALA A 165 10.21 -25.05 1.42
C ALA A 165 9.58 -23.74 1.87
N ARG A 166 10.19 -22.60 1.50
CA ARG A 166 9.70 -21.25 1.82
C ARG A 166 9.89 -20.29 0.65
N LEU A 167 8.94 -19.36 0.53
CA LEU A 167 9.04 -18.19 -0.32
C LEU A 167 9.00 -16.95 0.58
N ARG A 168 9.93 -16.02 0.38
CA ARG A 168 9.94 -14.70 1.04
C ARG A 168 10.03 -13.61 0.00
N ALA A 169 9.24 -12.56 0.19
CA ALA A 169 9.30 -11.37 -0.63
C ALA A 169 9.77 -10.20 0.23
N HIS A 170 11.07 -9.94 0.26
CA HIS A 170 11.67 -8.91 1.11
C HIS A 170 11.48 -7.55 0.48
N GLY A 171 10.76 -6.66 1.16
CA GLY A 171 10.38 -5.38 0.60
C GLY A 171 9.99 -4.32 1.60
N GLU A 172 9.71 -3.13 1.07
CA GLU A 172 9.14 -2.01 1.80
C GLU A 172 7.62 -1.98 1.60
N VAL A 173 6.87 -1.87 2.70
CA VAL A 173 5.41 -1.79 2.64
C VAL A 173 4.99 -0.41 2.15
N VAL A 174 4.14 -0.38 1.12
CA VAL A 174 3.55 0.86 0.57
C VAL A 174 2.03 0.71 0.67
N PRO A 175 1.41 1.13 1.79
CA PRO A 175 -0.03 1.00 1.97
C PRO A 175 -0.76 1.95 1.01
N ASP A 176 -2.01 1.60 0.71
CA ASP A 176 -2.93 2.56 0.12
C ASP A 176 -3.26 3.63 1.18
N PRO A 177 -3.01 4.93 0.92
CA PRO A 177 -3.19 5.98 1.91
C PRO A 177 -4.65 6.10 2.36
N ARG A 178 -5.62 5.65 1.56
CA ARG A 178 -7.05 5.65 1.88
C ARG A 178 -7.40 4.75 3.07
N LEU A 179 -6.56 3.75 3.38
CA LEU A 179 -6.73 2.88 4.55
C LEU A 179 -6.59 3.62 5.88
N LEU A 180 -5.98 4.80 5.86
CA LEU A 180 -5.75 5.63 7.04
C LEU A 180 -6.74 6.80 7.12
N ASP A 181 -7.60 6.97 6.12
CA ASP A 181 -8.55 8.08 6.08
C ASP A 181 -9.70 7.84 7.06
N ARG A 182 -10.00 8.84 7.89
CA ARG A 182 -11.15 8.87 8.83
C ARG A 182 -11.14 7.80 9.93
N VAL A 183 -10.03 7.11 10.14
CA VAL A 183 -9.86 6.11 11.19
C VAL A 183 -8.66 6.43 12.09
N THR A 184 -8.66 5.88 13.29
CA THR A 184 -7.46 5.81 14.12
C THR A 184 -6.80 4.46 13.89
N SER A 185 -5.52 4.46 13.57
CA SER A 185 -4.74 3.28 13.18
C SER A 185 -3.47 3.16 14.02
N ASP A 186 -2.92 1.95 14.11
CA ASP A 186 -1.60 1.73 14.71
C ASP A 186 -0.51 2.18 13.72
N LEU A 187 0.01 3.39 13.89
CA LEU A 187 1.01 3.99 13.01
C LEU A 187 2.37 3.28 13.09
N ALA A 188 2.59 2.47 14.13
CA ALA A 188 3.77 1.63 14.27
C ALA A 188 3.66 0.32 13.45
N ALA A 189 2.45 -0.09 13.07
CA ALA A 189 2.19 -1.41 12.53
C ALA A 189 2.97 -1.71 11.26
N THR A 190 3.58 -2.90 11.20
CA THR A 190 4.28 -3.39 10.00
C THR A 190 3.38 -3.39 8.77
N TYR A 191 2.09 -3.73 8.91
CA TYR A 191 1.17 -3.80 7.78
C TYR A 191 0.78 -2.44 7.20
N LEU A 192 1.12 -1.35 7.88
CA LEU A 192 1.01 0.02 7.37
C LEU A 192 2.37 0.62 6.98
N GLY A 193 3.46 -0.13 7.12
CA GLY A 193 4.82 0.32 6.81
C GLY A 193 5.60 0.94 7.95
N GLY A 194 5.12 0.79 9.21
CA GLY A 194 6.00 1.03 10.35
C GLY A 194 7.10 -0.05 10.42
N VAL A 195 8.30 0.33 10.85
CA VAL A 195 9.46 -0.57 10.88
C VAL A 195 10.36 -0.27 12.08
N VAL A 196 10.88 -1.32 12.71
CA VAL A 196 11.81 -1.18 13.84
C VAL A 196 13.22 -1.05 13.29
N VAL A 197 13.69 0.20 13.17
CA VAL A 197 14.95 0.53 12.48
C VAL A 197 16.20 0.28 13.33
N ALA A 198 16.07 0.27 14.66
CA ALA A 198 17.19 0.06 15.56
C ALA A 198 16.77 -0.51 16.92
N ALA A 199 17.66 -1.26 17.56
CA ALA A 199 17.51 -1.74 18.94
C ALA A 199 18.88 -1.87 19.62
N SER A 200 18.93 -1.71 20.94
CA SER A 200 20.18 -1.83 21.72
C SER A 200 20.68 -3.26 21.89
N ASP A 201 19.74 -4.22 21.94
CA ASP A 201 19.99 -5.64 22.14
C ASP A 201 18.83 -6.46 21.55
N MET A 202 19.13 -7.69 21.11
CA MET A 202 18.17 -8.65 20.52
C MET A 202 18.52 -10.07 21.01
N HIS A 203 18.51 -10.29 22.33
CA HIS A 203 18.91 -11.58 22.90
C HIS A 203 17.99 -12.74 22.50
N TYR A 204 16.67 -12.52 22.55
CA TYR A 204 15.66 -13.45 22.05
C TYR A 204 14.53 -12.69 21.33
N GLY A 205 14.04 -13.25 20.24
CA GLY A 205 12.99 -12.62 19.42
C GLY A 205 13.51 -11.44 18.59
N ASP A 206 13.04 -11.35 17.35
CA ASP A 206 13.43 -10.29 16.44
C ASP A 206 12.78 -8.95 16.84
N ARG A 207 13.47 -7.83 16.66
CA ARG A 207 12.94 -6.49 16.97
C ARG A 207 11.64 -6.17 16.23
N HIS A 208 11.46 -6.67 15.01
CA HIS A 208 10.25 -6.49 14.20
C HIS A 208 9.02 -7.20 14.80
N ASN A 209 9.20 -8.07 15.81
CA ASN A 209 8.08 -8.59 16.59
C ASN A 209 7.35 -7.50 17.39
N LEU A 210 8.00 -6.39 17.74
CA LEU A 210 7.36 -5.28 18.47
C LEU A 210 6.18 -4.70 17.73
N ASN A 211 6.28 -4.58 16.41
CA ASN A 211 5.24 -3.97 15.57
C ASN A 211 4.53 -4.95 14.63
N ALA A 212 4.87 -6.24 14.70
CA ALA A 212 4.24 -7.32 13.94
C ALA A 212 2.71 -7.31 14.06
N SER A 213 2.02 -7.83 13.05
CA SER A 213 0.55 -7.91 13.06
C SER A 213 0.01 -8.81 14.19
N GLY A 214 -1.23 -8.54 14.60
CA GLY A 214 -1.95 -9.32 15.60
C GLY A 214 -1.34 -9.32 17.00
N GLU A 215 -1.83 -10.23 17.83
CA GLU A 215 -1.32 -10.44 19.19
C GLU A 215 -0.19 -11.48 19.19
N ALA A 216 0.76 -11.35 20.12
CA ALA A 216 1.70 -12.45 20.37
C ALA A 216 0.94 -13.64 20.97
N ARG A 217 1.30 -14.85 20.54
CA ARG A 217 0.74 -16.12 21.05
C ARG A 217 1.64 -16.79 22.08
N VAL A 218 2.94 -16.52 21.99
CA VAL A 218 4.00 -17.05 22.85
C VAL A 218 5.08 -15.99 23.05
N MET A 219 5.93 -16.18 24.07
CA MET A 219 7.03 -15.24 24.38
C MET A 219 8.00 -15.04 23.21
N GLY A 220 8.29 -16.09 22.44
CA GLY A 220 9.17 -16.02 21.26
C GLY A 220 8.63 -15.21 20.08
N GLU A 221 7.39 -14.71 20.17
CA GLU A 221 6.82 -13.77 19.22
C GLU A 221 6.89 -12.31 19.72
N GLY A 222 7.63 -12.02 20.79
CA GLY A 222 7.95 -10.66 21.24
C GLY A 222 9.41 -10.27 20.97
N TRP A 223 9.82 -9.12 21.49
CA TRP A 223 11.22 -8.67 21.58
C TRP A 223 11.70 -8.82 23.03
N GLU A 224 12.87 -9.42 23.24
CA GLU A 224 13.48 -9.62 24.56
C GLU A 224 14.96 -9.29 24.56
N THR A 225 15.40 -8.58 25.60
CA THR A 225 16.80 -8.23 25.80
C THR A 225 17.48 -9.05 26.89
N ARG A 226 18.82 -9.07 26.86
CA ARG A 226 19.62 -9.73 27.90
C ARG A 226 19.45 -9.01 29.24
N ARG A 227 19.35 -9.79 30.32
CA ARG A 227 19.38 -9.26 31.71
C ARG A 227 20.55 -8.31 31.93
N ARG A 228 20.25 -7.10 32.38
CA ARG A 228 21.21 -6.07 32.72
C ARG A 228 21.48 -6.10 34.22
N ARG A 229 22.75 -5.89 34.59
CA ARG A 229 23.21 -5.87 36.00
C ARG A 229 23.69 -4.48 36.46
N THR A 230 23.64 -3.50 35.57
CA THR A 230 24.00 -2.11 35.80
C THR A 230 22.77 -1.21 35.65
N PRO A 231 22.75 -0.03 36.27
CA PRO A 231 21.71 0.96 35.99
C PRO A 231 21.63 1.29 34.50
N GLY A 232 20.43 1.50 33.99
CA GLY A 232 20.20 1.83 32.57
C GLY A 232 18.89 1.27 32.06
N TYR A 233 18.83 1.09 30.75
CA TYR A 233 17.69 0.58 30.00
C TYR A 233 18.19 -0.04 28.69
N ASP A 234 17.39 -0.94 28.14
CA ASP A 234 17.46 -1.32 26.73
C ASP A 234 16.42 -0.54 25.93
N TRP A 235 16.64 -0.37 24.62
CA TRP A 235 15.77 0.45 23.80
C TRP A 235 15.56 -0.11 22.39
N ALA A 236 14.44 0.27 21.79
CA ALA A 236 14.13 0.04 20.38
C ALA A 236 13.49 1.29 19.77
N VAL A 237 13.79 1.58 18.51
CA VAL A 237 13.23 2.71 17.74
C VAL A 237 12.37 2.19 16.60
N ILE A 238 11.13 2.67 16.56
CA ILE A 238 10.18 2.40 15.49
C ILE A 238 10.03 3.65 14.64
N ARG A 239 10.31 3.55 13.34
CA ARG A 239 9.90 4.51 12.33
C ARG A 239 8.43 4.23 12.00
N LEU A 240 7.58 5.24 12.11
CA LEU A 240 6.15 5.13 11.83
C LEU A 240 5.90 5.04 10.33
N ALA A 241 4.75 4.48 9.95
CA ALA A 241 4.27 4.41 8.57
C ALA A 241 4.31 5.76 7.83
N THR A 242 4.00 6.83 8.56
CA THR A 242 4.09 8.21 8.10
C THR A 242 4.15 9.16 9.30
N THR A 243 4.40 10.46 9.06
CA THR A 243 4.28 11.49 10.08
C THR A 243 2.85 11.51 10.62
N GLY A 244 2.70 11.12 11.88
CA GLY A 244 1.39 10.92 12.47
C GLY A 244 1.25 11.59 13.82
N ARG A 245 -0.01 11.81 14.19
CA ARG A 245 -0.43 12.38 15.45
C ARG A 245 -0.96 11.25 16.34
N ILE A 246 -0.14 10.82 17.28
CA ILE A 246 -0.41 9.71 18.20
C ILE A 246 -1.29 10.21 19.35
N VAL A 247 -2.32 9.45 19.71
CA VAL A 247 -3.26 9.77 20.80
C VAL A 247 -3.22 8.73 21.92
N ARG A 248 -2.77 7.50 21.64
CA ARG A 248 -2.66 6.43 22.64
C ARG A 248 -1.47 5.52 22.33
N ALA A 249 -0.72 5.16 23.36
CA ALA A 249 0.27 4.10 23.31
C ALA A 249 -0.25 2.82 23.98
N GLU A 250 0.03 1.68 23.38
CA GLU A 250 -0.17 0.37 23.99
C GLU A 250 1.17 -0.32 24.19
N VAL A 251 1.47 -0.68 25.43
CA VAL A 251 2.64 -1.50 25.78
C VAL A 251 2.14 -2.85 26.24
N ASP A 252 2.36 -3.87 25.41
CA ASP A 252 1.93 -5.24 25.69
C ASP A 252 3.11 -6.06 26.24
N THR A 253 2.92 -6.64 27.42
CA THR A 253 3.88 -7.53 28.07
C THR A 253 3.33 -8.95 28.23
N ARG A 254 2.23 -9.29 27.54
CA ARG A 254 1.68 -10.65 27.51
C ARG A 254 2.76 -11.67 27.15
N HIS A 255 2.70 -12.84 27.79
CA HIS A 255 3.68 -13.92 27.73
C HIS A 255 5.02 -13.68 28.45
N PHE A 256 5.36 -12.44 28.78
CA PHE A 256 6.53 -12.11 29.62
C PHE A 256 6.16 -12.16 31.10
N ARG A 257 6.07 -13.37 31.66
CA ARG A 257 5.59 -13.60 33.04
C ARG A 257 6.64 -13.32 34.12
N GLY A 258 7.91 -13.59 33.81
CA GLY A 258 9.02 -13.46 34.76
C GLY A 258 10.13 -12.51 34.31
N ASN A 259 9.99 -11.94 33.11
CA ASN A 259 11.01 -11.16 32.41
C ASN A 259 10.40 -9.95 31.68
N ALA A 260 9.17 -9.53 32.04
CA ALA A 260 8.67 -8.22 31.61
C ALA A 260 9.52 -7.12 32.26
N PRO A 261 9.74 -5.97 31.58
CA PRO A 261 10.43 -4.85 32.19
C PRO A 261 9.70 -4.39 33.46
N ARG A 262 10.46 -3.79 34.38
CA ARG A 262 9.87 -3.20 35.60
C ARG A 262 9.10 -1.92 35.27
N ALA A 263 9.61 -1.16 34.31
CA ALA A 263 8.99 0.04 33.80
C ALA A 263 9.35 0.25 32.34
N VAL A 264 8.55 1.04 31.64
CA VAL A 264 8.86 1.53 30.29
C VAL A 264 8.78 3.05 30.23
N ALA A 265 9.56 3.65 29.34
CA ALA A 265 9.39 5.05 28.93
C ALA A 265 9.28 5.12 27.41
N LEU A 266 8.53 6.10 26.90
CA LEU A 266 8.40 6.34 25.46
C LEU A 266 8.88 7.75 25.12
N TRP A 267 9.54 7.87 23.98
CA TRP A 267 10.06 9.12 23.44
C TRP A 267 9.66 9.26 21.99
N ALA A 268 9.33 10.47 21.55
CA ALA A 268 8.95 10.78 20.19
C ALA A 268 9.96 11.73 19.54
N ALA A 269 10.18 11.58 18.25
CA ALA A 269 10.92 12.51 17.42
C ALA A 269 10.16 12.79 16.12
N ASN A 270 10.26 14.02 15.62
CA ASN A 270 9.70 14.43 14.33
C ASN A 270 10.83 14.79 13.37
N ALA A 271 11.26 13.80 12.59
CA ALA A 271 12.37 13.84 11.63
C ALA A 271 11.91 13.23 10.29
N PRO A 272 11.07 13.93 9.49
CA PRO A 272 10.53 13.42 8.23
C PRO A 272 11.60 13.21 7.14
N GLU A 273 12.71 13.93 7.20
CA GLU A 273 13.88 13.78 6.33
C GLU A 273 14.58 12.43 6.48
N LEU A 274 14.34 11.71 7.58
CA LEU A 274 14.85 10.37 7.84
C LEU A 274 13.82 9.28 7.54
N SER A 275 12.74 9.60 6.83
CA SER A 275 11.66 8.65 6.55
C SER A 275 12.07 7.45 5.68
N SER A 276 13.24 7.51 5.04
CA SER A 276 13.87 6.44 4.26
C SER A 276 15.28 6.07 4.77
N SER A 277 15.67 6.52 5.96
CA SER A 277 16.97 6.21 6.58
C SER A 277 16.77 5.32 7.79
N ASP A 278 17.67 4.37 7.98
CA ASP A 278 17.73 3.54 9.19
C ASP A 278 18.73 4.09 10.22
N ASP A 279 19.49 5.14 9.88
CA ASP A 279 20.41 5.78 10.80
C ASP A 279 19.66 6.70 11.77
N VAL A 280 19.33 6.16 12.94
CA VAL A 280 18.69 6.90 14.03
C VAL A 280 19.68 7.70 14.89
N SER A 281 20.99 7.55 14.69
CA SER A 281 21.99 8.22 15.52
C SER A 281 22.00 9.74 15.32
N VAL A 282 21.50 10.20 14.18
CA VAL A 282 21.34 11.62 13.85
C VAL A 282 20.13 12.27 14.54
N ILE A 283 19.20 11.48 15.09
CA ILE A 283 18.03 11.99 15.82
C ILE A 283 18.45 12.43 17.23
N THR A 284 18.52 13.74 17.44
CA THR A 284 18.92 14.34 18.71
C THR A 284 17.76 14.92 19.53
N ASP A 285 16.69 15.40 18.87
CA ASP A 285 15.51 15.99 19.53
C ASP A 285 14.46 14.92 19.91
N TRP A 286 14.78 14.11 20.92
CA TRP A 286 13.82 13.17 21.53
C TRP A 286 13.00 13.85 22.62
N ARG A 287 11.68 13.87 22.45
CA ARG A 287 10.74 14.46 23.40
C ARG A 287 10.04 13.38 24.22
N PRO A 288 9.84 13.56 25.53
CA PRO A 288 9.16 12.57 26.35
C PRO A 288 7.69 12.42 25.91
N MET A 289 7.28 11.19 25.64
CA MET A 289 5.90 10.82 25.29
C MET A 289 5.20 10.11 26.46
N LEU A 290 5.92 9.22 27.14
CA LEU A 290 5.47 8.54 28.36
C LEU A 290 6.64 8.54 29.36
N PRO A 291 6.51 9.15 30.56
CA PRO A 291 7.55 9.07 31.57
C PRO A 291 7.75 7.61 32.03
N PRO A 292 8.87 7.27 32.69
CA PRO A 292 9.10 5.94 33.23
C PRO A 292 7.92 5.44 34.08
N THR A 293 7.16 4.50 33.51
CA THR A 293 5.89 4.03 34.06
C THR A 293 5.99 2.54 34.35
N ARG A 294 5.58 2.15 35.55
CA ARG A 294 5.63 0.76 36.00
C ARG A 294 4.72 -0.12 35.13
N THR A 295 5.23 -1.27 34.73
CA THR A 295 4.50 -2.32 34.01
C THR A 295 4.20 -3.51 34.93
N GLN A 296 3.13 -4.24 34.63
CA GLN A 296 2.82 -5.55 35.22
C GLN A 296 3.21 -6.66 34.25
N PRO A 297 3.76 -7.79 34.72
CA PRO A 297 3.99 -8.95 33.87
C PRO A 297 2.71 -9.46 33.22
N ASN A 298 2.83 -10.05 32.02
CA ASN A 298 1.72 -10.68 31.31
C ASN A 298 0.47 -9.78 31.15
N THR A 299 0.66 -8.48 30.93
CA THR A 299 -0.42 -7.49 30.94
C THR A 299 -0.34 -6.55 29.74
N ARG A 300 -1.51 -6.18 29.21
CA ARG A 300 -1.67 -5.13 28.21
C ARG A 300 -1.89 -3.79 28.90
N HIS A 301 -1.03 -2.80 28.62
CA HIS A 301 -1.11 -1.47 29.21
C HIS A 301 -1.53 -0.46 28.14
N LEU A 302 -2.58 0.31 28.42
CA LEU A 302 -3.09 1.35 27.53
C LEU A 302 -2.85 2.71 28.19
N PHE A 303 -2.12 3.58 27.50
CA PHE A 303 -1.78 4.91 27.95
C PHE A 303 -2.36 5.95 26.99
N ASP A 304 -3.44 6.59 27.42
CA ASP A 304 -3.98 7.77 26.73
C ASP A 304 -3.04 8.96 26.92
N LEU A 305 -2.75 9.68 25.83
CA LEU A 305 -1.95 10.89 25.89
C LEU A 305 -2.85 12.10 26.14
N ASP A 306 -2.52 12.90 27.14
CA ASP A 306 -3.26 14.14 27.45
C ASP A 306 -3.29 15.10 26.25
N THR A 307 -2.17 15.16 25.52
CA THR A 307 -2.06 15.90 24.27
C THR A 307 -1.56 14.98 23.17
N PRO A 308 -2.18 14.98 21.98
CA PRO A 308 -1.68 14.23 20.85
C PRO A 308 -0.25 14.64 20.49
N ILE A 309 0.61 13.66 20.19
CA ILE A 309 2.03 13.88 19.88
C ILE A 309 2.28 13.62 18.41
N GLU A 310 2.83 14.60 17.71
CA GLU A 310 3.30 14.44 16.33
C GLU A 310 4.68 13.80 16.32
N ALA A 311 4.83 12.73 15.54
CA ALA A 311 6.09 11.98 15.44
C ALA A 311 6.26 11.33 14.07
N THR A 312 7.51 11.09 13.71
CA THR A 312 7.91 10.14 12.66
C THR A 312 8.60 8.91 13.25
N HIS A 313 9.19 9.05 14.44
CA HIS A 313 9.85 7.97 15.15
C HIS A 313 9.44 7.94 16.62
N VAL A 314 9.32 6.74 17.18
CA VAL A 314 9.10 6.52 18.60
C VAL A 314 10.14 5.54 19.14
N ARG A 315 10.78 5.91 20.25
CA ARG A 315 11.69 5.04 21.01
C ARG A 315 10.98 4.52 22.25
N VAL A 316 11.09 3.23 22.49
CA VAL A 316 10.72 2.60 23.77
C VAL A 316 11.98 2.26 24.55
N ASP A 317 12.00 2.62 25.83
CA ASP A 317 13.03 2.23 26.78
C ASP A 317 12.44 1.18 27.73
N ALA A 318 12.99 -0.04 27.73
CA ALA A 318 12.68 -1.13 28.66
C ALA A 318 13.63 -1.06 29.87
N ILE A 319 13.07 -0.84 31.07
CA ILE A 319 13.85 -0.47 32.26
C ILE A 319 13.83 -1.60 33.31
N PRO A 320 14.98 -2.10 33.77
CA PRO A 320 16.33 -1.90 33.20
C PRO A 320 16.61 -2.72 31.94
N ASP A 321 15.78 -3.74 31.70
CA ASP A 321 15.81 -4.70 30.60
C ASP A 321 14.46 -5.44 30.60
N GLY A 322 14.28 -6.41 29.70
CA GLY A 322 13.14 -7.33 29.69
C GLY A 322 12.57 -7.53 28.31
N GLY A 323 11.34 -8.04 28.24
CA GLY A 323 10.66 -8.27 26.97
C GLY A 323 9.27 -7.67 26.85
N LEU A 324 8.92 -7.33 25.62
CA LEU A 324 7.65 -6.76 25.20
C LEU A 324 7.05 -7.63 24.08
N ALA A 325 5.75 -7.90 24.19
CA ALA A 325 5.01 -8.59 23.15
C ALA A 325 4.76 -7.66 21.96
N ARG A 326 4.23 -6.46 22.20
CA ARG A 326 3.92 -5.47 21.16
C ARG A 326 4.07 -4.04 21.70
N LEU A 327 4.32 -3.12 20.79
CA LEU A 327 4.12 -1.68 20.96
C LEU A 327 3.15 -1.21 19.87
N ARG A 328 2.02 -0.61 20.27
CA ARG A 328 1.06 0.03 19.34
C ARG A 328 1.02 1.52 19.59
N LEU A 329 0.95 2.30 18.51
CA LEU A 329 0.94 3.76 18.53
C LEU A 329 -0.28 4.23 17.75
N LEU A 330 -1.40 4.30 18.46
CA LEU A 330 -2.70 4.59 17.89
C LEU A 330 -2.81 6.09 17.61
N GLY A 331 -3.10 6.45 16.37
CA GLY A 331 -3.19 7.83 15.92
C GLY A 331 -3.75 7.92 14.50
N ALA A 332 -3.59 9.10 13.90
CA ALA A 332 -3.91 9.32 12.49
C ALA A 332 -2.73 10.06 11.82
N PRO A 333 -2.56 9.94 10.50
CA PRO A 333 -1.61 10.79 9.78
C PRO A 333 -1.87 12.27 10.05
N THR A 334 -0.79 13.06 10.12
CA THR A 334 -0.88 14.52 9.93
C THR A 334 -1.23 14.79 8.46
N GLU A 335 -1.67 16.01 8.12
CA GLU A 335 -1.94 16.40 6.73
C GLU A 335 -0.71 16.16 5.83
N ARG A 336 0.46 16.67 6.25
CA ARG A 336 1.74 16.44 5.57
C ARG A 336 2.12 14.96 5.49
N GLY A 337 1.83 14.19 6.55
CA GLY A 337 2.07 12.74 6.55
C GLY A 337 1.17 11.99 5.57
N ARG A 338 -0.10 12.41 5.43
CA ARG A 338 -1.04 11.85 4.45
C ARG A 338 -0.58 12.15 3.03
N GLU A 339 -0.21 13.40 2.74
CA GLU A 339 0.33 13.78 1.42
C GLU A 339 1.59 12.99 1.07
N SER A 340 2.56 12.93 1.98
CA SER A 340 3.82 12.23 1.74
C SER A 340 3.60 10.73 1.49
N LEU A 341 2.70 10.11 2.24
CA LEU A 341 2.36 8.71 2.05
C LEU A 341 1.66 8.47 0.70
N ALA A 342 0.72 9.33 0.34
CA ALA A 342 -0.03 9.22 -0.90
C ALA A 342 0.83 9.47 -2.13
N MET A 343 1.79 10.41 -2.05
CA MET A 343 2.72 10.65 -3.13
C MET A 343 3.65 9.44 -3.33
N ARG A 344 4.21 8.88 -2.25
CA ARG A 344 4.99 7.62 -2.34
C ARG A 344 4.17 6.48 -2.95
N TRP A 345 2.90 6.36 -2.55
CA TRP A 345 1.99 5.36 -3.10
C TRP A 345 1.76 5.57 -4.61
N LEU A 346 1.40 6.79 -5.03
CA LEU A 346 1.16 7.13 -6.44
C LEU A 346 2.42 6.91 -7.28
N ASP A 347 3.59 7.34 -6.81
CA ASP A 347 4.87 7.17 -7.51
C ASP A 347 5.28 5.71 -7.65
N ALA A 348 4.88 4.86 -6.70
CA ALA A 348 5.16 3.43 -6.71
C ALA A 348 4.16 2.62 -7.56
N LEU A 349 2.99 3.13 -7.95
CA LEU A 349 2.04 2.33 -8.74
C LEU A 349 2.64 1.88 -10.09
N SER A 350 2.23 0.70 -10.58
CA SER A 350 2.51 0.32 -11.98
C SER A 350 1.95 1.36 -12.96
N PRO A 351 2.47 1.47 -14.19
CA PRO A 351 1.92 2.41 -15.18
C PRO A 351 0.41 2.27 -15.37
N ALA A 352 -0.09 1.03 -15.52
CA ALA A 352 -1.52 0.76 -15.65
C ALA A 352 -2.32 1.20 -14.42
N ALA A 353 -1.90 0.84 -13.21
CA ALA A 353 -2.61 1.19 -11.99
C ALA A 353 -2.61 2.71 -11.72
N ALA A 354 -1.52 3.40 -12.02
CA ALA A 354 -1.46 4.85 -11.90
C ALA A 354 -2.36 5.55 -12.92
N LYS A 355 -2.41 5.01 -14.15
CA LYS A 355 -3.30 5.50 -15.19
C LYS A 355 -4.76 5.41 -14.74
N GLU A 356 -5.17 4.32 -14.11
CA GLU A 356 -6.52 4.16 -13.57
C GLU A 356 -6.88 5.23 -12.53
N GLU A 357 -5.99 5.51 -11.58
CA GLU A 357 -6.21 6.55 -10.56
C GLU A 357 -6.24 7.97 -11.17
N LEU A 358 -5.43 8.22 -12.20
CA LEU A 358 -5.42 9.49 -12.94
C LEU A 358 -6.66 9.66 -13.81
N LEU A 359 -7.15 8.59 -14.46
CA LEU A 359 -8.39 8.60 -15.23
C LEU A 359 -9.63 8.89 -14.37
N ALA A 360 -9.58 8.51 -13.09
CA ALA A 360 -10.62 8.91 -12.13
C ALA A 360 -10.62 10.42 -11.84
N CYS A 361 -9.49 11.11 -12.04
CA CYS A 361 -9.38 12.57 -11.90
C CYS A 361 -9.77 13.30 -13.20
N CYS A 362 -9.29 12.82 -14.35
CA CYS A 362 -9.54 13.38 -15.67
C CYS A 362 -9.79 12.28 -16.70
N GLY A 363 -10.91 12.36 -17.42
CA GLY A 363 -11.34 11.29 -18.33
C GLY A 363 -10.58 11.15 -19.64
N SER A 364 -9.42 11.81 -19.82
CA SER A 364 -8.62 11.69 -21.05
C SER A 364 -7.52 10.65 -20.90
N GLU A 365 -7.49 9.68 -21.82
CA GLU A 365 -6.49 8.60 -21.87
C GLU A 365 -5.10 9.17 -22.20
N ASP A 366 -5.02 10.07 -23.18
CA ASP A 366 -3.77 10.74 -23.59
C ASP A 366 -3.16 11.56 -22.44
N TRP A 367 -4.00 12.27 -21.68
CA TRP A 367 -3.55 13.01 -20.50
C TRP A 367 -3.00 12.08 -19.42
N ALA A 368 -3.74 11.01 -19.11
CA ALA A 368 -3.34 10.07 -18.07
C ALA A 368 -2.01 9.39 -18.44
N ASP A 369 -1.84 8.95 -19.69
CA ASP A 369 -0.58 8.37 -20.18
C ASP A 369 0.59 9.37 -20.10
N ALA A 370 0.37 10.62 -20.52
CA ALA A 370 1.38 11.67 -20.47
C ALA A 370 1.83 11.96 -19.03
N VAL A 371 0.91 12.05 -18.08
CA VAL A 371 1.23 12.29 -16.67
C VAL A 371 1.90 11.05 -16.04
N VAL A 372 1.43 9.83 -16.33
CA VAL A 372 2.07 8.58 -15.86
C VAL A 372 3.55 8.52 -16.25
N ALA A 373 3.87 8.93 -17.48
CA ALA A 373 5.22 8.90 -18.03
C ALA A 373 6.19 9.88 -17.32
N ARG A 374 5.67 10.85 -16.57
CA ARG A 374 6.45 11.88 -15.87
C ARG A 374 6.78 11.53 -14.42
N ARG A 375 6.25 10.42 -13.88
CA ARG A 375 6.57 9.94 -12.53
C ARG A 375 8.04 9.54 -12.36
N PRO A 376 8.62 9.67 -11.15
CA PRO A 376 7.99 10.09 -9.89
C PRO A 376 7.91 11.61 -9.71
N PHE A 377 6.95 12.10 -8.92
CA PHE A 377 6.77 13.53 -8.65
C PHE A 377 7.37 13.97 -7.30
N GLY A 378 7.31 13.12 -6.28
CA GLY A 378 7.82 13.42 -4.94
C GLY A 378 7.02 14.45 -4.13
N THR A 379 6.29 15.38 -4.75
CA THR A 379 5.45 16.38 -4.08
C THR A 379 4.15 16.65 -4.85
N LEU A 380 3.13 17.15 -4.14
CA LEU A 380 1.85 17.53 -4.74
C LEU A 380 2.01 18.70 -5.73
N ASP A 381 2.85 19.68 -5.40
CA ASP A 381 3.10 20.84 -6.26
C ASP A 381 3.67 20.41 -7.63
N GLU A 382 4.63 19.47 -7.65
CA GLU A 382 5.19 18.94 -8.89
C GLU A 382 4.14 18.14 -9.69
N LEU A 383 3.32 17.32 -9.03
CA LEU A 383 2.22 16.60 -9.67
C LEU A 383 1.24 17.58 -10.36
N LEU A 384 0.81 18.64 -9.66
CA LEU A 384 -0.13 19.62 -10.19
C LEU A 384 0.48 20.42 -11.35
N ALA A 385 1.75 20.82 -11.23
CA ALA A 385 2.45 21.54 -12.29
C ALA A 385 2.59 20.69 -13.58
N VAL A 386 2.96 19.41 -13.44
CA VAL A 386 3.03 18.48 -14.58
C VAL A 386 1.65 18.21 -15.16
N ALA A 387 0.64 17.96 -14.32
CA ALA A 387 -0.74 17.74 -14.74
C ALA A 387 -1.28 18.89 -15.60
N GLU A 388 -1.05 20.13 -15.17
CA GLU A 388 -1.45 21.33 -15.91
C GLU A 388 -0.66 21.46 -17.23
N GLN A 389 0.67 21.25 -17.18
CA GLN A 389 1.51 21.31 -18.38
C GLN A 389 1.05 20.33 -19.46
N GLU A 390 0.78 19.08 -19.11
CA GLU A 390 0.36 18.07 -20.08
C GLU A 390 -1.08 18.31 -20.55
N TRP A 391 -1.97 18.83 -19.70
CA TRP A 391 -3.34 19.18 -20.09
C TRP A 391 -3.40 20.21 -21.23
N TRP A 392 -2.56 21.25 -21.17
CA TRP A 392 -2.54 22.29 -22.20
C TRP A 392 -1.78 21.92 -23.47
N ARG A 393 -1.13 20.75 -23.51
CA ARG A 393 -0.49 20.17 -24.71
C ARG A 393 -1.42 19.27 -25.51
N LEU A 394 -2.57 18.92 -24.94
CA LEU A 394 -3.53 18.02 -25.57
C LEU A 394 -4.17 18.65 -26.82
N THR A 395 -4.69 17.77 -27.66
CA THR A 395 -5.52 18.13 -28.81
C THR A 395 -6.96 18.42 -28.36
N GLU A 396 -7.71 19.09 -29.22
CA GLU A 396 -9.14 19.34 -28.99
C GLU A 396 -9.94 18.04 -28.79
N SER A 397 -9.59 16.96 -29.50
CA SER A 397 -10.27 15.67 -29.34
C SER A 397 -10.04 15.05 -27.96
N ALA A 398 -8.84 15.19 -27.39
CA ALA A 398 -8.54 14.70 -26.06
C ALA A 398 -9.23 15.53 -24.96
N TRP A 399 -9.40 16.85 -25.17
CA TRP A 399 -10.26 17.65 -24.29
C TRP A 399 -11.71 17.18 -24.35
N LEU A 400 -12.26 16.98 -25.55
CA LEU A 400 -13.64 16.51 -25.72
C LEU A 400 -13.85 15.11 -25.10
N GLU A 401 -12.88 14.22 -25.20
CA GLU A 401 -12.89 12.92 -24.51
C GLU A 401 -13.04 13.10 -22.99
N ALA A 402 -12.21 13.94 -22.37
CA ALA A 402 -12.29 14.21 -20.93
C ALA A 402 -13.66 14.75 -20.50
N PHE A 403 -14.32 15.53 -21.36
CA PHE A 403 -15.62 16.11 -21.04
C PHE A 403 -16.71 15.02 -20.92
N THR A 404 -16.60 13.92 -21.65
CA THR A 404 -17.57 12.81 -21.59
C THR A 404 -17.61 12.10 -20.23
N ALA A 405 -16.57 12.27 -19.40
CA ALA A 405 -16.48 11.65 -18.08
C ALA A 405 -17.31 12.36 -17.00
N HIS A 406 -17.97 13.48 -17.29
CA HIS A 406 -18.77 14.20 -16.30
C HIS A 406 -20.27 14.03 -16.48
N PRO A 407 -21.04 13.96 -15.38
CA PRO A 407 -22.48 14.07 -15.44
C PRO A 407 -22.93 15.52 -15.71
N ARG A 408 -24.12 15.67 -16.28
CA ARG A 408 -24.79 16.98 -16.40
C ARG A 408 -25.06 17.59 -15.03
N ILE A 409 -24.97 18.92 -14.95
CA ILE A 409 -25.24 19.64 -13.70
C ILE A 409 -26.72 19.60 -13.34
N GLY A 410 -27.04 19.02 -12.19
CA GLY A 410 -28.41 18.94 -11.66
C GLY A 410 -29.21 17.70 -12.08
N GLU A 411 -28.66 16.80 -12.89
CA GLU A 411 -29.28 15.50 -13.19
C GLU A 411 -28.76 14.41 -12.24
N ARG A 412 -29.67 13.56 -11.75
CA ARG A 412 -29.27 12.32 -11.08
C ARG A 412 -28.90 11.30 -12.15
N PRO A 413 -27.78 10.56 -12.03
CA PRO A 413 -27.58 9.36 -12.82
C PRO A 413 -28.79 8.43 -12.58
N ALA A 414 -29.53 8.09 -13.63
CA ALA A 414 -30.54 7.06 -13.54
C ALA A 414 -29.87 5.76 -13.06
N VAL A 415 -30.56 4.99 -12.23
CA VAL A 415 -30.13 3.62 -11.92
C VAL A 415 -30.24 2.83 -13.22
N ALA A 416 -29.15 2.68 -13.96
CA ALA A 416 -29.14 1.94 -15.23
C ALA A 416 -27.87 1.09 -15.37
N SER A 417 -28.14 -0.22 -15.51
CA SER A 417 -27.48 -1.22 -16.38
C SER A 417 -26.11 -0.87 -16.98
N ALA A 418 -25.11 -1.68 -16.60
CA ALA A 418 -23.73 -1.75 -17.10
C ALA A 418 -22.93 -0.42 -16.97
N PRO A 419 -21.73 -0.42 -16.37
CA PRO A 419 -21.10 0.84 -16.00
C PRO A 419 -20.59 1.58 -17.24
N PRO A 420 -20.97 2.86 -17.47
CA PRO A 420 -20.17 3.75 -18.29
C PRO A 420 -18.82 3.95 -17.59
N THR A 421 -17.77 4.30 -18.35
CA THR A 421 -16.40 4.63 -17.89
C THR A 421 -16.34 5.52 -16.64
N SER A 422 -17.41 6.27 -16.33
CA SER A 422 -17.68 6.93 -15.05
C SER A 422 -17.65 6.06 -13.77
N ALA A 423 -17.73 4.72 -13.88
CA ALA A 423 -17.64 3.83 -12.71
C ALA A 423 -16.20 3.48 -12.30
N ARG A 424 -15.18 3.84 -13.10
CA ARG A 424 -13.76 3.75 -12.69
C ARG A 424 -13.40 4.70 -11.55
N ALA A 425 -14.25 5.69 -11.24
CA ALA A 425 -14.10 6.58 -10.10
C ALA A 425 -14.38 5.92 -8.72
N THR A 426 -14.59 4.60 -8.65
CA THR A 426 -15.05 3.94 -7.40
C THR A 426 -13.99 3.69 -6.33
N VAL A 427 -12.74 4.14 -6.50
CA VAL A 427 -11.75 4.10 -5.40
C VAL A 427 -11.34 5.50 -4.90
N VAL A 428 -11.68 6.58 -5.64
CA VAL A 428 -11.60 7.95 -5.13
C VAL A 428 -12.93 8.32 -4.49
N GLY A 429 -13.21 7.72 -3.33
CA GLY A 429 -14.28 8.10 -2.40
C GLY A 429 -15.66 8.35 -3.03
N LEU A 430 -16.55 7.36 -2.91
CA LEU A 430 -18.02 7.49 -3.00
C LEU A 430 -18.46 8.96 -2.85
N ASP A 431 -19.02 9.54 -3.92
CA ASP A 431 -19.63 10.88 -4.01
C ASP A 431 -18.79 12.06 -4.55
N ALA A 432 -17.63 11.90 -5.21
CA ALA A 432 -16.92 13.06 -5.77
C ALA A 432 -17.77 13.96 -6.72
N PRO A 433 -18.42 13.43 -7.78
CA PRO A 433 -19.30 14.24 -8.64
C PRO A 433 -20.52 14.82 -7.91
N ARG A 434 -21.08 14.10 -6.93
CA ARG A 434 -22.21 14.58 -6.11
C ARG A 434 -21.83 15.74 -5.21
N ARG A 435 -20.68 15.65 -4.53
CA ARG A 435 -20.15 16.73 -3.68
C ARG A 435 -19.81 17.97 -4.48
N GLU A 436 -19.28 17.78 -5.69
CA GLU A 436 -18.91 18.88 -6.59
C GLU A 436 -20.12 19.74 -6.98
N GLN A 437 -21.35 19.18 -7.01
CA GLN A 437 -22.57 19.89 -7.41
C GLN A 437 -23.61 20.00 -6.28
N ALA A 438 -23.21 19.86 -5.01
CA ALA A 438 -24.13 19.84 -3.85
C ALA A 438 -25.05 21.07 -3.76
N ALA A 439 -24.62 22.23 -4.28
CA ALA A 439 -25.45 23.44 -4.32
C ALA A 439 -26.75 23.28 -5.14
N MET A 440 -26.77 22.37 -6.13
CA MET A 440 -27.96 22.09 -6.94
C MET A 440 -29.03 21.31 -6.20
N ASP A 441 -28.66 20.54 -5.17
CA ASP A 441 -29.62 19.74 -4.39
C ASP A 441 -30.59 20.65 -3.60
N SER A 442 -30.09 21.79 -3.11
CA SER A 442 -30.87 22.80 -2.38
C SER A 442 -31.46 23.91 -3.25
N ALA A 443 -31.22 23.90 -4.57
CA ALA A 443 -31.65 24.97 -5.46
C ALA A 443 -33.18 25.07 -5.60
N ALA A 444 -33.68 26.27 -5.85
CA ALA A 444 -35.09 26.50 -6.16
C ALA A 444 -35.51 25.73 -7.43
N ALA A 445 -36.79 25.35 -7.53
CA ALA A 445 -37.29 24.55 -8.66
C ALA A 445 -37.11 25.28 -9.99
N GLU A 446 -37.28 26.59 -9.98
CA GLU A 446 -37.11 27.48 -11.14
C GLU A 446 -35.65 27.51 -11.61
N VAL A 447 -34.69 27.55 -10.68
CA VAL A 447 -33.25 27.54 -10.99
C VAL A 447 -32.86 26.19 -11.59
N ARG A 448 -33.36 25.07 -11.05
CA ARG A 448 -33.12 23.74 -11.62
C ARG A 448 -33.69 23.59 -13.03
N ALA A 449 -34.92 24.09 -13.27
CA ALA A 449 -35.53 24.06 -14.59
C ALA A 449 -34.73 24.89 -15.61
N ALA A 450 -34.34 26.11 -15.22
CA ALA A 450 -33.52 26.98 -16.07
C ALA A 450 -32.12 26.40 -16.34
N MET A 451 -31.53 25.68 -15.37
CA MET A 451 -30.26 24.98 -15.55
C MET A 451 -30.39 23.84 -16.57
N ALA A 452 -31.46 23.04 -16.49
CA ALA A 452 -31.72 21.95 -17.42
C ALA A 452 -31.92 22.46 -18.86
N GLU A 453 -32.71 23.53 -19.04
CA GLU A 453 -32.90 24.18 -20.34
C GLU A 453 -31.58 24.73 -20.88
N GLY A 454 -30.81 25.42 -20.05
CA GLY A 454 -29.52 25.98 -20.45
C GLY A 454 -28.49 24.89 -20.82
N ASN A 455 -28.45 23.77 -20.10
CA ASN A 455 -27.58 22.63 -20.43
C ASN A 455 -27.92 22.05 -21.81
N ALA A 456 -29.22 21.89 -22.12
CA ALA A 456 -29.67 21.40 -23.41
C ALA A 456 -29.28 22.36 -24.55
N ALA A 457 -29.50 23.66 -24.38
CA ALA A 457 -29.10 24.68 -25.34
C ALA A 457 -27.57 24.74 -25.53
N TYR A 458 -26.81 24.50 -24.46
CA TYR A 458 -25.35 24.47 -24.50
C TYR A 458 -24.83 23.28 -25.30
N GLU A 459 -25.36 22.08 -25.05
CA GLU A 459 -25.02 20.87 -25.80
C GLU A 459 -25.38 20.99 -27.29
N GLU A 460 -26.56 21.55 -27.61
CA GLU A 460 -26.98 21.79 -29.00
C GLU A 460 -26.02 22.73 -29.73
N ARG A 461 -25.56 23.79 -29.06
CA ARG A 461 -24.68 24.80 -29.67
C ARG A 461 -23.23 24.34 -29.81
N PHE A 462 -22.67 23.71 -28.77
CA PHE A 462 -21.24 23.44 -28.69
C PHE A 462 -20.87 21.96 -28.91
N GLY A 463 -21.85 21.03 -28.85
CA GLY A 463 -21.63 19.60 -29.08
C GLY A 463 -21.05 18.83 -27.89
N TYR A 464 -20.93 19.47 -26.73
CA TYR A 464 -20.47 18.85 -25.48
C TYR A 464 -21.17 19.50 -24.29
N ILE A 465 -21.11 18.84 -23.14
CA ILE A 465 -21.79 19.27 -21.91
C ILE A 465 -21.20 20.57 -21.33
N PHE A 466 -22.02 21.33 -20.60
CA PHE A 466 -21.54 22.49 -19.85
C PHE A 466 -20.66 22.06 -18.67
N LEU A 467 -19.38 22.44 -18.70
CA LEU A 467 -18.41 22.16 -17.64
C LEU A 467 -18.06 23.40 -16.84
N ILE A 468 -18.09 23.28 -15.51
CA ILE A 468 -17.70 24.33 -14.57
C ILE A 468 -17.17 23.70 -13.28
N ARG A 469 -16.13 24.30 -12.68
CA ARG A 469 -15.75 23.96 -11.30
C ARG A 469 -16.81 24.50 -10.35
N ALA A 470 -17.74 23.62 -9.99
CA ALA A 470 -18.94 23.94 -9.22
C ALA A 470 -18.66 24.09 -7.70
N ALA A 471 -17.61 23.47 -7.18
CA ALA A 471 -17.24 23.57 -5.76
C ALA A 471 -17.09 25.03 -5.31
N GLY A 472 -17.88 25.45 -4.31
CA GLY A 472 -17.87 26.82 -3.78
C GLY A 472 -18.71 27.84 -4.56
N ARG A 473 -19.49 27.43 -5.58
CA ARG A 473 -20.41 28.31 -6.33
C ARG A 473 -21.87 28.03 -5.94
N SER A 474 -22.71 29.07 -5.97
CA SER A 474 -24.17 28.92 -5.82
C SER A 474 -24.81 28.40 -7.11
N ALA A 475 -26.04 27.89 -7.02
CA ALA A 475 -26.81 27.45 -8.19
C ALA A 475 -27.12 28.61 -9.15
N GLU A 476 -27.40 29.79 -8.62
CA GLU A 476 -27.65 31.02 -9.38
C GLU A 476 -26.40 31.51 -10.09
N GLU A 477 -25.24 31.45 -9.43
CA GLU A 477 -23.95 31.79 -10.05
C GLU A 477 -23.63 30.85 -11.22
N MET A 478 -23.84 29.54 -11.04
CA MET A 478 -23.66 28.56 -12.12
C MET A 478 -24.58 28.82 -13.30
N LEU A 479 -25.86 29.11 -13.05
CA LEU A 479 -26.82 29.45 -14.10
C LEU A 479 -26.46 30.75 -14.82
N SER A 480 -25.98 31.77 -14.10
CA SER A 480 -25.52 33.02 -14.70
C SER A 480 -24.35 32.79 -15.64
N LEU A 481 -23.38 31.97 -15.22
CA LEU A 481 -22.20 31.64 -16.03
C LEU A 481 -22.54 30.79 -17.25
N LEU A 482 -23.51 29.87 -17.11
CA LEU A 482 -24.06 29.11 -18.23
C LEU A 482 -24.64 30.05 -19.29
N ARG A 483 -25.46 31.02 -18.87
CA ARG A 483 -26.07 32.02 -19.76
C ARG A 483 -25.04 32.91 -20.43
N GLU A 484 -24.05 33.39 -19.69
CA GLU A 484 -22.94 34.19 -20.24
C GLU A 484 -22.14 33.37 -21.28
N ARG A 485 -21.79 32.13 -20.95
CA ARG A 485 -20.97 31.27 -21.81
C ARG A 485 -21.71 30.76 -23.05
N LEU A 486 -23.04 30.69 -23.01
CA LEU A 486 -23.85 30.48 -24.20
C LEU A 486 -23.64 31.57 -25.26
N GLU A 487 -23.15 32.76 -24.92
CA GLU A 487 -22.89 33.82 -25.90
C GLU A 487 -21.52 33.69 -26.59
N ASN A 488 -20.60 32.88 -26.06
CA ASN A 488 -19.24 32.71 -26.61
C ASN A 488 -19.23 32.10 -28.02
N ASP A 489 -18.20 32.44 -28.81
CA ASP A 489 -17.89 31.69 -30.03
C ASP A 489 -17.35 30.28 -29.67
N PRO A 490 -17.56 29.26 -30.52
CA PRO A 490 -17.18 27.88 -30.17
C PRO A 490 -15.71 27.67 -29.82
N ALA A 491 -14.79 28.39 -30.46
CA ALA A 491 -13.35 28.22 -30.22
C ALA A 491 -12.91 28.84 -28.89
N ARG A 492 -13.49 29.98 -28.53
CA ARG A 492 -13.32 30.58 -27.20
C ARG A 492 -13.94 29.68 -26.13
N GLU A 493 -15.16 29.20 -26.35
CA GLU A 493 -15.86 28.38 -25.36
C GLU A 493 -15.13 27.06 -25.09
N LEU A 494 -14.60 26.41 -26.13
CA LEU A 494 -13.82 25.18 -25.95
C LEU A 494 -12.61 25.39 -25.04
N ARG A 495 -11.90 26.52 -25.19
CA ARG A 495 -10.79 26.87 -24.28
C ARG A 495 -11.25 27.17 -22.87
N VAL A 496 -12.40 27.83 -22.69
CA VAL A 496 -12.98 28.10 -21.37
C VAL A 496 -13.37 26.79 -20.68
N ALA A 497 -14.06 25.90 -21.39
CA ALA A 497 -14.43 24.58 -20.89
C ALA A 497 -13.20 23.73 -20.55
N ALA A 498 -12.14 23.77 -21.37
CA ALA A 498 -10.87 23.11 -21.07
C ALA A 498 -10.20 23.69 -19.82
N GLY A 499 -10.27 25.01 -19.60
CA GLY A 499 -9.80 25.64 -18.37
C GLY A 499 -10.58 25.20 -17.13
N GLN A 500 -11.91 25.09 -17.24
CA GLN A 500 -12.75 24.55 -16.16
C GLN A 500 -12.43 23.09 -15.86
N GLN A 501 -12.16 22.28 -16.89
CA GLN A 501 -11.70 20.91 -16.71
C GLN A 501 -10.35 20.84 -16.00
N ALA A 502 -9.40 21.71 -16.32
CA ALA A 502 -8.12 21.79 -15.62
C ALA A 502 -8.28 22.08 -14.12
N GLU A 503 -9.14 23.04 -13.75
CA GLU A 503 -9.46 23.34 -12.36
C GLU A 503 -10.07 22.13 -11.63
N ILE A 504 -11.00 21.41 -12.28
CA ILE A 504 -11.62 20.21 -11.71
C ILE A 504 -10.57 19.10 -11.50
N THR A 505 -9.72 18.87 -12.50
CA THR A 505 -8.63 17.88 -12.43
C THR A 505 -7.67 18.20 -11.28
N ALA A 506 -7.23 19.46 -11.15
CA ALA A 506 -6.33 19.88 -10.07
C ALA A 506 -6.95 19.66 -8.68
N MET A 507 -8.23 20.01 -8.51
CA MET A 507 -8.97 19.75 -7.27
C MET A 507 -9.08 18.24 -6.96
N ARG A 508 -9.35 17.41 -7.96
CA ARG A 508 -9.44 15.95 -7.77
C ARG A 508 -8.08 15.32 -7.44
N LEU A 509 -7.01 15.77 -8.09
CA LEU A 509 -5.63 15.37 -7.76
C LEU A 509 -5.24 15.78 -6.35
N HIS A 510 -5.56 17.02 -5.96
CA HIS A 510 -5.35 17.49 -4.59
C HIS A 510 -6.03 16.54 -3.60
N ARG A 511 -7.32 16.26 -3.80
CA ARG A 511 -8.10 15.36 -2.93
C ARG A 511 -7.58 13.91 -2.92
N LEU A 512 -7.07 13.39 -4.03
CA LEU A 512 -6.44 12.07 -4.09
C LEU A 512 -5.23 12.00 -3.12
N ILE A 513 -4.41 13.05 -3.10
CA ILE A 513 -3.18 13.12 -2.33
C ILE A 513 -3.40 13.56 -0.88
N THR A 514 -4.31 14.48 -0.61
CA THR A 514 -4.57 15.02 0.74
C THR A 514 -5.67 14.26 1.49
N GLY A 515 -6.57 13.59 0.77
CA GLY A 515 -7.73 12.90 1.34
C GLY A 515 -8.90 13.83 1.70
N SER A 516 -8.76 15.16 1.51
CA SER A 516 -9.76 16.18 1.85
C SER A 516 -10.31 16.91 0.62
#